data_AF-A0A2X2I7I7-F1
#
_entry.id   AF-A0A2X2I7I7-F1
#
_cell.length_a   1.000
_cell.length_b   1.000
_cell.length_c   1.000
_cell.angle_alpha   90.00
_cell.angle_beta   90.00
_cell.angle_gamma   90.00
#
_symmetry.space_group_name_H-M   'P 1'
#
loop_
_entity.id
_entity.type
_entity.pdbx_description
1 polymer ?
#
loop_
_entity_poly.entity_id
_entity_poly.type
_entity_poly.pdbx_seq_one_letter_code
_entity_poly.pdbx_strand_id
1 'polypeptide(L)'
;MITCPYHAWAFKLDGNLAHARNCENVANFDSDKAQLVPVRLEEYAGFVFINMDPNATSVEDQLPVWGAKVLEACPEVHDLKLAARFTTACLPTGRTLSITISSAICGPAHPGFSDSYRLIVTGTPCTVTGRCNTVSPNRPNSR
;
A
#
# COMPACT_ATOMS: atom_id res chain seq x y z
N MET A 1 -11.06 21.82 2.27
CA MET A 1 -11.33 22.46 0.97
C MET A 1 -10.16 22.17 0.06
N ILE A 2 -10.41 21.74 -1.17
CA ILE A 2 -9.39 21.54 -2.21
C ILE A 2 -9.59 22.64 -3.24
N THR A 3 -8.53 23.36 -3.61
CA THR A 3 -8.62 24.45 -4.58
C THR A 3 -7.75 24.14 -5.78
N CYS A 4 -8.34 24.13 -6.97
CA CYS A 4 -7.63 23.92 -8.22
C CYS A 4 -6.66 25.08 -8.49
N PRO A 5 -5.36 24.83 -8.73
CA PRO A 5 -4.39 25.90 -8.93
C PRO A 5 -4.56 26.63 -10.28
N TYR A 6 -5.32 26.07 -11.22
CA TYR A 6 -5.48 26.68 -12.55
C TYR A 6 -6.47 27.83 -12.54
N HIS A 7 -7.72 27.58 -12.12
CA HIS A 7 -8.80 28.59 -12.14
C HIS A 7 -9.43 28.85 -10.77
N ALA A 8 -8.86 28.30 -9.70
CA ALA A 8 -9.36 28.43 -8.34
C ALA A 8 -10.78 27.89 -8.14
N TRP A 9 -11.18 26.86 -8.88
CA TRP A 9 -12.36 26.07 -8.52
C TRP A 9 -12.13 25.41 -7.17
N ALA A 10 -13.12 25.51 -6.29
CA ALA A 10 -13.03 25.02 -4.94
C ALA A 10 -13.98 23.84 -4.75
N PHE A 11 -13.46 22.77 -4.17
CA PHE A 11 -14.17 21.54 -3.88
C PHE A 11 -14.16 21.28 -2.38
N LYS A 12 -15.27 20.73 -1.88
CA LYS A 12 -15.34 20.17 -0.53
C LYS A 12 -14.51 18.88 -0.46
N LEU A 13 -14.27 18.39 0.76
CA LEU A 13 -13.48 17.15 0.96
C LEU A 13 -14.25 15.88 0.56
N ASP A 14 -15.57 15.97 0.41
CA ASP A 14 -16.44 14.92 -0.14
C ASP A 14 -16.44 14.91 -1.69
N GLY A 15 -15.70 15.81 -2.34
CA GLY A 15 -15.62 15.92 -3.80
C GLY A 15 -16.65 16.86 -4.44
N ASN A 16 -17.64 17.33 -3.69
CA ASN A 16 -18.66 18.24 -4.21
C ASN A 16 -18.05 19.59 -4.61
N LEU A 17 -18.49 20.15 -5.74
CA LEU A 17 -18.10 21.50 -6.17
C LEU A 17 -18.68 22.53 -5.20
N ALA A 18 -17.81 23.28 -4.53
CA ALA A 18 -18.19 24.35 -3.60
C ALA A 18 -18.34 25.69 -4.32
N HIS A 19 -17.42 25.99 -5.25
CA HIS A 19 -17.42 27.24 -6.00
C HIS A 19 -16.64 27.10 -7.31
N ALA A 20 -17.17 27.64 -8.40
CA ALA A 20 -16.50 27.83 -9.67
C ALA A 20 -16.61 29.31 -10.06
N ARG A 21 -15.50 29.96 -10.42
CA ARG A 21 -15.51 31.37 -10.79
C ARG A 21 -16.34 31.59 -12.06
N ASN A 22 -17.17 32.63 -12.06
CA ASN A 22 -17.98 33.07 -13.22
C ASN A 22 -18.98 32.01 -13.71
N CYS A 23 -19.33 31.01 -12.88
CA CYS A 23 -20.23 29.93 -13.30
C CYS A 23 -21.66 30.43 -13.56
N GLU A 24 -22.09 31.48 -12.87
CA GLU A 24 -23.38 32.16 -13.03
C GLU A 24 -23.58 32.75 -14.43
N ASN A 25 -22.49 33.07 -15.14
CA ASN A 25 -22.51 33.64 -16.49
C ASN A 25 -22.31 32.56 -17.58
N VAL A 26 -22.23 31.29 -17.20
CA VAL A 26 -22.12 30.16 -18.14
C VAL A 26 -23.51 29.58 -18.34
N ALA A 27 -24.00 29.64 -19.58
CA ALA A 27 -25.31 29.08 -19.93
C ALA A 27 -25.37 27.57 -19.62
N ASN A 28 -26.42 27.15 -18.91
CA ASN A 28 -26.65 25.76 -18.51
C ASN A 28 -25.52 25.14 -17.67
N PHE A 29 -24.81 25.93 -16.85
CA PHE A 29 -23.84 25.38 -15.91
C PHE A 29 -24.54 24.50 -14.87
N ASP A 30 -24.09 23.25 -14.79
CA ASP A 30 -24.60 22.24 -13.88
C ASP A 30 -23.49 21.86 -12.89
N SER A 31 -23.59 22.34 -11.66
CA SER A 31 -22.60 22.08 -10.61
C SER A 31 -22.52 20.61 -10.23
N ASP A 32 -23.60 19.86 -10.40
CA ASP A 32 -23.67 18.45 -10.00
C ASP A 32 -22.88 17.55 -10.96
N LYS A 33 -22.70 18.02 -12.20
CA LYS A 33 -21.84 17.36 -13.21
C LYS A 33 -20.38 17.82 -13.18
N ALA A 34 -20.06 18.83 -12.37
CA ALA A 34 -18.74 19.45 -12.29
C ALA A 34 -17.98 19.09 -11.00
N GLN A 35 -18.33 17.95 -10.38
CA GLN A 35 -17.72 17.44 -9.16
C GLN A 35 -16.42 16.66 -9.43
N LEU A 36 -15.65 16.37 -8.37
CA LEU A 36 -14.54 15.43 -8.48
C LEU A 36 -15.07 14.01 -8.74
N VAL A 37 -14.42 13.28 -9.66
CA VAL A 37 -14.77 11.88 -9.94
C VAL A 37 -14.36 11.02 -8.74
N PRO A 38 -15.29 10.30 -8.10
CA PRO A 38 -14.96 9.47 -6.95
C PRO A 38 -14.18 8.24 -7.38
N VAL A 39 -13.30 7.76 -6.50
CA VAL A 39 -12.67 6.44 -6.58
C VAL A 39 -13.16 5.60 -5.40
N ARG A 40 -13.34 4.30 -5.60
CA ARG A 40 -13.72 3.42 -4.50
C ARG A 40 -12.55 3.31 -3.53
N LEU A 41 -12.82 3.46 -2.25
CA LEU A 41 -11.84 3.36 -1.17
C LEU A 41 -12.34 2.36 -0.14
N GLU A 42 -11.43 1.53 0.36
CA GLU A 42 -11.70 0.59 1.45
C GLU A 42 -10.51 0.57 2.41
N GLU A 43 -10.79 0.76 3.69
CA GLU A 43 -9.82 0.54 4.77
C GLU A 43 -9.91 -0.92 5.21
N TYR A 44 -8.82 -1.67 5.07
CA TYR A 44 -8.82 -3.10 5.37
C TYR A 44 -7.47 -3.53 5.98
N ALA A 45 -7.54 -4.20 7.13
CA ALA A 45 -6.39 -4.72 7.90
C ALA A 45 -5.27 -3.69 8.20
N GLY A 46 -5.63 -2.43 8.47
CA GLY A 46 -4.67 -1.34 8.74
C GLY A 46 -4.07 -0.67 7.50
N PHE A 47 -4.55 -1.01 6.30
CA PHE A 47 -4.12 -0.42 5.03
C PHE A 47 -5.29 0.25 4.31
N VAL A 48 -4.98 1.15 3.38
CA VAL A 48 -5.96 1.83 2.52
C VAL A 48 -5.82 1.29 1.10
N PHE A 49 -6.92 0.76 0.56
CA PHE A 49 -7.02 0.27 -0.81
C PHE A 49 -7.90 1.19 -1.64
N ILE A 50 -7.54 1.36 -2.91
CA ILE A 50 -8.35 2.08 -3.89
C ILE A 50 -8.70 1.17 -5.06
N ASN A 51 -9.88 1.37 -5.63
CA ASN A 51 -10.28 0.72 -6.88
C ASN A 51 -10.87 1.74 -7.86
N MET A 52 -10.43 1.68 -9.11
CA MET A 52 -10.92 2.53 -10.19
C MET A 52 -12.24 2.01 -10.78
N ASP A 53 -12.58 0.73 -10.56
CA ASP A 53 -13.88 0.19 -10.90
C ASP A 53 -14.89 0.48 -9.77
N PRO A 54 -15.94 1.29 -10.01
CA PRO A 54 -16.96 1.58 -9.01
C PRO A 54 -17.73 0.32 -8.58
N ASN A 55 -17.79 -0.71 -9.43
CA ASN A 55 -18.52 -1.96 -9.19
C ASN A 55 -17.63 -3.07 -8.62
N ALA A 56 -16.39 -2.78 -8.23
CA ALA A 56 -15.50 -3.78 -7.66
C ALA A 56 -16.09 -4.48 -6.42
N THR A 57 -15.67 -5.72 -6.17
CA THR A 57 -15.99 -6.42 -4.92
C THR A 57 -15.13 -5.89 -3.76
N SER A 58 -15.43 -6.32 -2.53
CA SER A 58 -14.64 -5.91 -1.36
C SER A 58 -13.19 -6.41 -1.42
N VAL A 59 -12.31 -5.85 -0.60
CA VAL A 59 -10.92 -6.33 -0.50
C VAL A 59 -10.87 -7.74 0.06
N GLU A 60 -11.76 -8.10 1.00
CA GLU A 60 -11.88 -9.49 1.51
C GLU A 60 -12.22 -10.47 0.38
N ASP A 61 -13.16 -10.12 -0.52
CA ASP A 61 -13.53 -11.00 -1.64
C ASP A 61 -12.35 -11.22 -2.61
N GLN A 62 -11.51 -10.20 -2.78
CA GLN A 62 -10.34 -10.25 -3.66
C GLN A 62 -9.15 -10.97 -3.00
N LEU A 63 -8.99 -10.84 -1.68
CA LEU A 63 -7.89 -11.39 -0.90
C LEU A 63 -8.41 -12.12 0.36
N PRO A 64 -9.06 -13.29 0.21
CA PRO A 64 -9.67 -13.98 1.34
C PRO A 64 -8.64 -14.35 2.41
N VAL A 65 -9.00 -14.18 3.68
CA VAL A 65 -8.15 -14.54 4.85
C VAL A 65 -6.89 -13.66 5.00
N TRP A 66 -6.60 -12.77 4.05
CA TRP A 66 -5.40 -11.96 4.09
C TRP A 66 -5.37 -11.03 5.31
N GLY A 67 -6.46 -10.33 5.58
CA GLY A 67 -6.52 -9.41 6.73
C GLY A 67 -6.37 -10.12 8.07
N ALA A 68 -6.97 -11.30 8.21
CA ALA A 68 -6.80 -12.13 9.41
C ALA A 68 -5.33 -12.52 9.63
N LYS A 69 -4.62 -12.91 8.56
CA LYS A 69 -3.19 -13.24 8.63
C LYS A 69 -2.31 -12.03 8.93
N VAL A 70 -2.67 -10.85 8.42
CA VAL A 70 -1.95 -9.61 8.75
C VAL A 70 -2.05 -9.31 10.24
N LEU A 71 -3.26 -9.40 10.81
CA LEU A 71 -3.49 -9.16 12.23
C LEU A 71 -2.85 -10.22 13.13
N GLU A 72 -2.78 -11.48 12.68
CA GLU A 72 -2.04 -12.53 13.37
C GLU A 72 -0.54 -12.25 13.40
N ALA A 73 0.03 -11.82 12.27
CA ALA A 73 1.47 -11.53 12.16
C ALA A 73 1.86 -10.21 12.85
N CYS A 74 0.99 -9.21 12.85
CA CYS A 74 1.21 -7.89 13.43
C CYS A 74 -0.11 -7.35 14.04
N PRO A 75 -0.37 -7.64 15.32
CA PRO A 75 -1.60 -7.17 15.98
C PRO A 75 -1.72 -5.65 16.07
N GLU A 76 -0.58 -4.95 16.16
CA GLU A 76 -0.49 -3.50 16.28
C GLU A 76 -0.40 -2.78 14.92
N VAL A 77 -0.82 -3.43 13.82
CA VAL A 77 -0.72 -2.88 12.45
C VAL A 77 -1.35 -1.48 12.32
N HIS A 78 -2.41 -1.21 13.07
CA HIS A 78 -3.12 0.08 13.06
C HIS A 78 -2.33 1.22 13.71
N ASP A 79 -1.36 0.90 14.58
CA ASP A 79 -0.54 1.88 15.29
C ASP A 79 0.79 2.18 14.57
N LEU A 80 1.07 1.48 13.47
CA LEU A 80 2.28 1.66 12.69
C LEU A 80 2.33 3.05 12.05
N LYS A 81 3.52 3.64 12.05
CA LYS A 81 3.81 4.95 11.44
C LYS A 81 4.86 4.80 10.36
N LEU A 82 4.71 5.56 9.29
CA LEU A 82 5.68 5.58 8.19
C LEU A 82 7.03 6.09 8.70
N ALA A 83 8.02 5.20 8.83
CA ALA A 83 9.37 5.55 9.25
C ALA A 83 10.26 5.99 8.08
N ALA A 84 10.16 5.32 6.94
CA ALA A 84 10.93 5.61 5.74
C ALA A 84 10.17 5.20 4.47
N ARG A 85 10.42 5.88 3.35
CA ARG A 85 9.88 5.55 2.02
C ARG A 85 10.99 5.63 0.99
N PHE A 86 11.17 4.55 0.23
CA PHE A 86 12.11 4.49 -0.89
C PHE A 86 11.33 4.40 -2.20
N THR A 87 11.52 5.36 -3.09
CA THR A 87 10.87 5.40 -4.41
C THR A 87 11.92 5.26 -5.49
N THR A 88 11.88 4.18 -6.25
CA THR A 88 12.81 3.90 -7.34
C THR A 88 12.07 3.74 -8.66
N ALA A 89 12.47 4.51 -9.67
CA ALA A 89 11.97 4.30 -11.02
C ALA A 89 12.64 3.06 -11.62
N CYS A 90 11.88 2.00 -11.82
CA CYS A 90 12.35 0.83 -12.58
C CYS A 90 12.08 1.05 -14.07
N LEU A 91 13.04 0.70 -14.92
CA LEU A 91 12.87 0.77 -16.38
C LEU A 91 11.66 -0.08 -16.81
N PRO A 92 10.89 0.34 -17.84
CA PRO A 92 9.66 -0.31 -18.23
C PRO A 92 9.96 -1.59 -19.01
N THR A 93 10.42 -2.64 -18.32
CA THR A 93 10.08 -3.98 -18.76
C THR A 93 8.60 -4.13 -18.41
N GLY A 94 7.71 -4.41 -19.37
CA GLY A 94 6.26 -4.56 -19.16
C GLY A 94 5.86 -5.77 -18.30
N ARG A 95 6.63 -6.06 -17.26
CA ARG A 95 6.45 -7.08 -16.25
C ARG A 95 6.34 -6.36 -14.92
N THR A 96 5.30 -6.68 -14.17
CA THR A 96 5.16 -6.26 -12.78
C THR A 96 6.41 -6.69 -12.01
N LEU A 97 7.06 -5.76 -11.33
CA LEU A 97 8.09 -6.09 -10.36
C LEU A 97 7.39 -6.78 -9.19
N SER A 98 7.40 -8.12 -9.19
CA SER A 98 6.99 -8.91 -8.03
C SER A 98 8.23 -9.19 -7.17
N ILE A 99 8.16 -8.83 -5.89
CA ILE A 99 9.20 -9.22 -4.93
C ILE A 99 8.92 -10.68 -4.55
N THR A 100 9.48 -11.61 -5.32
CA THR A 100 9.41 -13.03 -4.99
C THR A 100 10.44 -13.34 -3.93
N ILE A 101 10.01 -13.50 -2.67
CA ILE A 101 10.87 -14.00 -1.59
C ILE A 101 10.98 -15.52 -1.76
N SER A 102 11.95 -15.96 -2.57
CA SER A 102 12.28 -17.38 -2.75
C SER A 102 13.59 -17.70 -2.04
N SER A 103 13.56 -18.67 -1.13
CA SER A 103 14.73 -19.13 -0.37
C SER A 103 15.91 -19.58 -1.24
N ALA A 104 15.67 -19.92 -2.51
CA ALA A 104 16.71 -20.38 -3.43
C ALA A 104 17.67 -19.27 -3.90
N ILE A 105 17.23 -18.01 -3.90
CA ILE A 105 18.01 -16.89 -4.47
C ILE A 105 18.60 -16.00 -3.37
N CYS A 106 18.00 -15.99 -2.18
CA CYS A 106 18.37 -15.01 -1.15
C CYS A 106 19.79 -15.15 -0.61
N GLY A 107 20.33 -16.36 -0.46
CA GLY A 107 21.69 -16.58 0.04
C GLY A 107 22.75 -15.89 -0.82
N PRO A 108 22.82 -16.20 -2.12
CA PRO A 108 23.77 -15.56 -3.04
C PRO A 108 23.49 -14.08 -3.29
N ALA A 109 22.22 -13.68 -3.39
CA ALA A 109 21.85 -12.31 -3.78
C ALA A 109 21.84 -11.32 -2.61
N HIS A 110 21.58 -11.79 -1.38
CA HIS A 110 21.44 -10.97 -0.19
C HIS A 110 22.15 -11.59 1.02
N PRO A 111 23.50 -11.56 1.05
CA PRO A 111 24.28 -12.17 2.15
C PRO A 111 23.90 -11.62 3.53
N GLY A 112 23.84 -10.29 3.68
CA GLY A 112 23.49 -9.66 4.95
C GLY A 112 22.03 -9.85 5.39
N PHE A 113 21.12 -10.10 4.45
CA PHE A 113 19.75 -10.48 4.80
C PHE A 113 19.75 -11.91 5.32
N SER A 114 20.40 -12.85 4.63
CA SER A 114 20.38 -14.30 4.93
C SER A 114 20.91 -14.66 6.32
N ASP A 115 21.76 -13.82 6.91
CA ASP A 115 22.24 -14.01 8.29
C ASP A 115 21.15 -13.71 9.33
N SER A 116 20.14 -12.91 8.99
CA SER A 116 19.12 -12.42 9.93
C SER A 116 17.87 -13.31 10.03
N TYR A 117 17.59 -14.13 9.02
CA TYR A 117 16.43 -15.02 8.99
C TYR A 117 16.82 -16.41 8.45
N ARG A 118 16.44 -17.46 9.19
CA ARG A 118 16.62 -18.85 8.73
C ARG A 118 15.27 -19.41 8.30
N LEU A 119 15.03 -19.50 6.99
CA LEU A 119 13.85 -20.18 6.47
C LEU A 119 14.03 -21.69 6.62
N ILE A 120 13.33 -22.28 7.57
CA ILE A 120 13.18 -23.74 7.66
C ILE A 120 11.95 -24.10 6.82
N VAL A 121 12.18 -24.72 5.65
CA VAL A 121 11.09 -25.27 4.83
C VAL A 121 10.74 -26.64 5.40
N THR A 122 9.65 -26.74 6.15
CA THR A 122 9.08 -28.04 6.56
C THR A 122 7.72 -28.24 5.93
N GLY A 123 7.63 -29.20 5.00
CA GLY A 123 6.37 -29.75 4.48
C GLY A 123 5.59 -28.85 3.51
N THR A 124 4.91 -29.48 2.57
CA THR A 124 3.85 -28.89 1.72
C THR A 124 2.52 -28.91 2.50
N PRO A 125 1.74 -27.81 2.59
CA PRO A 125 1.98 -26.46 2.08
C PRO A 125 2.89 -25.62 3.00
N CYS A 126 3.67 -24.74 2.38
CA CYS A 126 4.77 -23.96 2.96
C CYS A 126 4.34 -23.13 4.17
N THR A 127 4.61 -23.61 5.38
CA THR A 127 4.47 -22.82 6.60
C THR A 127 5.78 -22.08 6.85
N VAL A 128 5.78 -20.76 6.73
CA VAL A 128 6.96 -19.92 7.03
C VAL A 128 6.91 -19.54 8.51
N THR A 129 7.58 -20.32 9.36
CA THR A 129 7.87 -19.90 10.74
C THR A 129 9.22 -19.17 10.77
N GLY A 130 9.18 -17.84 10.80
CA GLY A 130 10.36 -17.03 11.07
C GLY A 130 10.58 -16.90 12.58
N ARG A 131 11.71 -17.40 13.10
CA ARG A 131 12.25 -16.90 14.38
C ARG A 131 13.30 -15.84 14.06
N CYS A 132 13.04 -14.61 14.50
CA CYS A 132 14.04 -13.56 14.52
C CYS A 132 15.12 -13.96 15.54
N ASN A 133 16.34 -14.20 15.08
CA ASN A 133 17.48 -14.23 15.99
C ASN A 133 17.75 -12.77 16.40
N THR A 134 17.28 -12.35 17.56
CA THR A 134 17.73 -11.10 18.17
C THR A 134 19.22 -11.26 18.50
N VAL A 135 20.09 -10.87 17.59
CA VAL A 135 21.51 -10.72 17.89
C VAL A 135 21.61 -9.50 18.81
N SER A 136 21.88 -9.75 20.09
CA SER A 136 22.16 -8.73 21.11
C SER A 136 23.23 -7.76 20.60
N PRO A 137 23.10 -6.43 20.82
CA PRO A 137 23.95 -5.41 20.22
C PRO A 137 25.43 -5.43 20.64
N ASN A 138 25.83 -6.37 21.49
CA ASN A 138 27.22 -6.54 21.92
C ASN A 138 27.78 -7.89 21.49
N ARG A 139 28.30 -7.98 20.28
CA ARG A 139 29.32 -8.99 19.93
C ARG A 139 30.62 -8.25 19.57
N PRO A 140 31.72 -8.44 20.32
CA PRO A 140 32.99 -7.83 19.96
C PRO A 140 33.54 -8.50 18.69
N ASN A 141 34.07 -7.69 17.76
CA ASN A 141 34.75 -8.18 16.56
C ASN A 141 35.95 -9.03 16.95
N SER A 142 35.92 -10.32 16.64
CA SER A 142 37.13 -11.16 16.61
C SER A 142 37.73 -11.10 15.20
N ARG A 143 39.06 -10.96 15.18
CA ARG A 143 39.96 -10.89 14.02
C ARG A 143 39.74 -12.00 12.98
#